data_AF-A0A1B3B974-F1
#
_entry.id   AF-A0A1B3B974-F1
#
_cell.length_a   1.000
_cell.length_b   1.000
_cell.length_c   1.000
_cell.angle_alpha   90.00
_cell.angle_beta   90.00
_cell.angle_gamma   90.00
#
_symmetry.space_group_name_H-M   'P 1'
#
loop_
_entity.id
_entity.type
_entity.pdbx_description
1 polymer ?
#
loop_
_entity_poly.entity_id
_entity_poly.type
_entity_poly.pdbx_seq_one_letter_code
_entity_poly.pdbx_strand_id
1 'polypeptide(L)'
;MNLNKALSYSSILVTFLVILTLPVAGIAKRTVAVTDVHGAYTELLNVLKASDVIDEKLRWSGKTDLLISIGDNLDRGPDSRKIMDLFIRLENEAKQSGGQVEVLLGNHEAMNLMSDLRYVSEEEYAAFIPDESERYRQAIYEDYLSYSELEDDEESRKAFLEMYPPGYFGLVAGFAPDGYYGRWLLQKNVLRTFNSRSYVHGGISKQVLDLELSEAGLNQLFRQELKDYATLYHDLLDAGLFKHYFNKLERKQVATALVEGKIQSRSLNKRSVVKKAKRFLEVADSLMLTTFGPIWYRGNIYCHCYSEQQTIDRALERFNSEQLLVGHTPDESRLVRSRFGNKLILLDTGMLRSHYNGHPSAIIIQDENLQVLNIDDPTNTTPLEDPVRKPLYADGYSDEYLKSFFENAKIVEQIPLDDFFSKPIKLTFSNADHQHSAIFKYYDSDPNMEKGSIDRRLANVADRYVYDMAAFKLDRILGLYMVPFTMEYTHNGQKGIIQYWVEDSISRTEMIEQNTKLYSFCSINESEDIMHIFDWLIFNEDRNTGNRLYSKDNGFLWLIDHTRSFRMSSKLPEYERQSPTYLSPVFREKLASLTRQQLMAELRAYLHPQQILSLLSRRDKILKYFQ
;
A
#
# COMPACT_ATOMS: atom_id res chain seq x y z
N MET A 1 -62.32 -68.77 19.60
CA MET A 1 -62.17 -69.39 18.27
C MET A 1 -61.62 -68.32 17.33
N ASN A 2 -60.44 -68.58 16.74
CA ASN A 2 -59.79 -67.88 15.62
C ASN A 2 -59.52 -66.36 15.69
N LEU A 3 -58.24 -66.06 15.93
CA LEU A 3 -57.51 -64.89 15.47
C LEU A 3 -57.57 -64.79 13.93
N ASN A 4 -57.66 -63.56 13.40
CA ASN A 4 -56.92 -63.19 12.19
C ASN A 4 -56.63 -61.68 12.13
N LYS A 5 -55.34 -61.38 12.29
CA LYS A 5 -54.50 -60.34 11.66
C LYS A 5 -55.14 -59.02 11.19
N ALA A 6 -54.71 -57.93 11.82
CA ALA A 6 -54.50 -56.65 11.16
C ALA A 6 -53.08 -56.16 11.47
N LEU A 7 -52.34 -55.83 10.42
CA LEU A 7 -50.97 -55.29 10.47
C LEU A 7 -50.94 -53.87 11.05
N SER A 8 -49.96 -53.60 11.89
CA SER A 8 -49.45 -52.24 12.15
C SER A 8 -47.92 -52.30 12.08
N TYR A 9 -47.35 -51.64 11.07
CA TYR A 9 -45.93 -51.40 10.96
C TYR A 9 -45.57 -50.20 11.85
N SER A 10 -44.74 -50.42 12.86
CA SER A 10 -44.02 -49.35 13.55
C SER A 10 -42.55 -49.46 13.17
N SER A 11 -42.11 -48.61 12.24
CA SER A 11 -40.71 -48.47 11.86
C SER A 11 -39.98 -47.63 12.91
N ILE A 12 -39.02 -48.25 13.61
CA ILE A 12 -38.08 -47.55 14.49
C ILE A 12 -37.05 -46.86 13.60
N LEU A 13 -37.07 -45.52 13.56
CA LEU A 13 -36.05 -44.72 12.91
C LEU A 13 -34.90 -44.52 13.91
N VAL A 14 -33.78 -45.22 13.71
CA VAL A 14 -32.54 -44.97 14.46
C VAL A 14 -31.78 -43.86 13.74
N THR A 15 -31.82 -42.64 14.30
CA THR A 15 -31.04 -41.51 13.82
C THR A 15 -29.60 -41.67 14.33
N PHE A 16 -28.67 -42.07 13.46
CA PHE A 16 -27.24 -41.97 13.73
C PHE A 16 -26.81 -40.50 13.66
N LEU A 17 -26.59 -39.89 14.81
CA LEU A 17 -25.96 -38.57 14.91
C LEU A 17 -24.46 -38.74 14.65
N VAL A 18 -24.03 -38.58 13.41
CA VAL A 18 -22.60 -38.46 13.07
C VAL A 18 -22.14 -37.09 13.55
N ILE A 19 -21.54 -37.04 14.75
CA ILE A 19 -20.78 -35.88 15.19
C ILE A 19 -19.49 -35.89 14.36
N LEU A 20 -19.51 -35.17 13.25
CA LEU A 20 -18.29 -34.74 12.56
C LEU A 20 -17.56 -33.78 13.51
N THR A 21 -16.64 -34.32 14.32
CA THR A 21 -15.62 -33.50 14.96
C THR A 21 -14.73 -32.95 13.86
N LEU A 22 -15.04 -31.75 13.38
CA LEU A 22 -14.06 -30.95 12.65
C LEU A 22 -12.85 -30.83 13.58
N PRO A 23 -11.62 -31.13 13.12
CA PRO A 23 -10.45 -30.87 13.93
C PRO A 23 -10.46 -29.37 14.20
N VAL A 24 -10.61 -28.99 15.47
CA VAL A 24 -10.24 -27.65 15.91
C VAL A 24 -8.78 -27.53 15.52
N ALA A 25 -8.46 -26.65 14.57
CA ALA A 25 -7.07 -26.40 14.18
C ALA A 25 -6.30 -26.12 15.46
N GLY A 26 -5.35 -27.00 15.80
CA GLY A 26 -4.52 -26.82 16.97
C GLY A 26 -3.77 -25.50 16.84
N ILE A 27 -3.55 -24.82 17.97
CA ILE A 27 -2.69 -23.64 18.01
C ILE A 27 -1.30 -24.06 17.52
N ALA A 28 -0.84 -23.48 16.41
CA ALA A 28 0.52 -23.70 15.94
C ALA A 28 1.48 -23.07 16.95
N LYS A 29 2.38 -23.83 17.56
CA LYS A 29 3.29 -23.30 18.59
C LYS A 29 4.45 -22.57 17.95
N ARG A 30 4.90 -22.99 16.78
CA ARG A 30 5.96 -22.35 16.01
C ARG A 30 5.52 -22.08 14.58
N THR A 31 5.34 -20.80 14.28
CA THR A 31 5.04 -20.30 12.94
C THR A 31 6.26 -19.54 12.39
N VAL A 32 6.59 -19.76 11.12
CA VAL A 32 7.57 -18.95 10.39
C VAL A 32 6.86 -18.31 9.21
N ALA A 33 7.03 -17.00 9.02
CA ALA A 33 6.46 -16.27 7.88
C ALA A 33 7.57 -15.61 7.04
N VAL A 34 7.47 -15.74 5.73
CA VAL A 34 8.32 -15.11 4.71
C VAL A 34 7.43 -14.48 3.64
N THR A 35 7.98 -13.55 2.85
CA THR A 35 7.26 -12.86 1.78
C THR A 35 8.23 -12.37 0.71
N ASP A 36 7.72 -12.02 -0.48
CA ASP A 36 8.44 -11.26 -1.51
C ASP A 36 9.81 -11.86 -1.87
N VAL A 37 9.82 -13.17 -2.09
CA VAL A 37 11.04 -13.92 -2.43
C VAL A 37 11.55 -13.53 -3.80
N HIS A 38 10.67 -13.28 -4.78
CA HIS A 38 11.02 -12.80 -6.12
C HIS A 38 12.19 -13.55 -6.77
N GLY A 39 12.11 -14.88 -6.87
CA GLY A 39 13.21 -15.64 -7.50
C GLY A 39 14.51 -15.73 -6.68
N ALA A 40 14.57 -15.26 -5.43
CA ALA A 40 15.75 -15.30 -4.56
C ALA A 40 15.92 -16.67 -3.86
N TYR A 41 16.12 -17.74 -4.63
CA TYR A 41 16.12 -19.11 -4.10
C TYR A 41 17.20 -19.35 -3.04
N THR A 42 18.42 -18.85 -3.26
CA THR A 42 19.53 -19.06 -2.31
C THR A 42 19.26 -18.35 -0.98
N GLU A 43 18.77 -17.12 -1.04
CA GLU A 43 18.39 -16.31 0.10
C GLU A 43 17.24 -16.94 0.88
N LEU A 44 16.21 -17.44 0.19
CA LEU A 44 15.12 -18.19 0.80
C LEU A 44 15.65 -19.42 1.54
N LEU A 45 16.52 -20.23 0.92
CA LEU A 45 17.08 -21.41 1.59
C LEU A 45 17.83 -21.05 2.87
N ASN A 46 18.58 -19.95 2.88
CA ASN A 46 19.28 -19.47 4.08
C ASN A 46 18.30 -19.11 5.19
N VAL A 47 17.22 -18.39 4.86
CA VAL A 47 16.14 -18.04 5.79
C VAL A 47 15.44 -19.30 6.33
N LEU A 48 15.06 -20.24 5.46
CA LEU A 48 14.36 -21.46 5.86
C LEU A 48 15.22 -22.39 6.71
N LYS A 49 16.53 -22.46 6.47
CA LYS A 49 17.47 -23.22 7.32
C LYS A 49 17.65 -22.55 8.69
N ALA A 50 17.93 -21.25 8.70
CA ALA A 50 18.16 -20.50 9.94
C ALA A 50 16.92 -20.43 10.84
N SER A 51 15.72 -20.52 10.26
CA SER A 51 14.44 -20.58 10.99
C SER A 51 13.99 -22.00 11.34
N ASP A 52 14.80 -23.03 11.10
CA ASP A 52 14.49 -24.44 11.34
C ASP A 52 13.27 -24.95 10.55
N VAL A 53 12.92 -24.35 9.41
CA VAL A 53 11.83 -24.85 8.53
C VAL A 53 12.29 -26.06 7.73
N ILE A 54 13.53 -26.03 7.23
CA ILE A 54 14.13 -27.13 6.47
C ILE A 54 15.43 -27.63 7.10
N ASP A 55 15.72 -28.92 6.92
CA ASP A 55 16.98 -29.56 7.31
C ASP A 55 18.12 -29.27 6.31
N GLU A 56 19.32 -29.75 6.61
CA GLU A 56 20.48 -29.60 5.70
C GLU A 56 20.31 -30.29 4.34
N LYS A 57 19.36 -31.23 4.23
CA LYS A 57 18.98 -31.90 2.99
C LYS A 57 17.80 -31.19 2.29
N LEU A 58 17.44 -29.99 2.74
CA LEU A 58 16.36 -29.15 2.23
C LEU A 58 14.97 -29.79 2.39
N ARG A 59 14.78 -30.69 3.33
CA ARG A 59 13.48 -31.33 3.63
C ARG A 59 12.83 -30.68 4.84
N TRP A 60 11.51 -30.75 4.94
CA TRP A 60 10.78 -30.30 6.13
C TRP A 60 11.43 -30.86 7.41
N SER A 61 11.78 -29.97 8.33
CA SER A 61 12.55 -30.34 9.52
C SER A 61 11.71 -31.05 10.59
N GLY A 62 10.40 -30.85 10.59
CA GLY A 62 9.49 -31.25 11.67
C GLY A 62 9.58 -30.39 12.94
N LYS A 63 10.41 -29.33 12.95
CA LYS A 63 10.57 -28.43 14.10
C LYS A 63 9.67 -27.19 14.06
N THR A 64 9.15 -26.85 12.88
CA THR A 64 8.19 -25.77 12.65
C THR A 64 6.80 -26.39 12.49
N ASP A 65 5.76 -25.79 13.07
CA ASP A 65 4.39 -26.28 12.92
C ASP A 65 3.74 -25.71 11.65
N LEU A 66 3.99 -24.42 11.37
CA LEU A 66 3.40 -23.69 10.26
C LEU A 66 4.43 -22.80 9.55
N LEU A 67 4.62 -23.00 8.25
CA LEU A 67 5.30 -22.04 7.37
C LEU A 67 4.25 -21.24 6.60
N ILE A 68 4.38 -19.92 6.53
CA ILE A 68 3.53 -19.04 5.71
C ILE A 68 4.41 -18.31 4.70
N SER A 69 4.08 -18.42 3.42
CA SER A 69 4.59 -17.52 2.37
C SER A 69 3.51 -16.51 2.02
N ILE A 70 3.75 -15.22 2.26
CA ILE A 70 2.79 -14.13 2.06
C ILE A 70 2.86 -13.56 0.63
N GLY A 71 2.98 -14.43 -0.38
CA GLY A 71 2.95 -14.05 -1.80
C GLY A 71 4.26 -13.50 -2.36
N ASP A 72 4.26 -13.24 -3.67
CA ASP A 72 5.36 -12.70 -4.47
C ASP A 72 6.63 -13.56 -4.43
N ASN A 73 6.45 -14.84 -4.74
CA ASN A 73 7.54 -15.80 -4.90
C ASN A 73 8.15 -15.76 -6.31
N LEU A 74 7.38 -15.26 -7.28
CA LEU A 74 7.70 -15.20 -8.71
C LEU A 74 8.32 -13.86 -9.12
N ASP A 75 8.81 -13.82 -10.37
CA ASP A 75 9.31 -12.65 -11.09
C ASP A 75 10.58 -12.00 -10.49
N ARG A 76 11.15 -11.05 -11.26
CA ARG A 76 12.39 -10.29 -11.01
C ARG A 76 13.65 -11.14 -11.01
N GLY A 77 13.72 -12.16 -10.15
CA GLY A 77 14.86 -13.05 -10.03
C GLY A 77 14.80 -14.23 -11.02
N PRO A 78 15.85 -15.05 -11.06
CA PRO A 78 15.95 -16.16 -12.02
C PRO A 78 15.29 -17.46 -11.56
N ASP A 79 15.15 -17.68 -10.25
CA ASP A 79 14.90 -19.02 -9.69
C ASP A 79 13.46 -19.25 -9.18
N SER A 80 12.49 -18.49 -9.70
CA SER A 80 11.06 -18.62 -9.36
C SER A 80 10.56 -20.06 -9.52
N ARG A 81 10.96 -20.77 -10.58
CA ARG A 81 10.62 -22.20 -10.80
C ARG A 81 11.08 -23.08 -9.63
N LYS A 82 12.32 -22.91 -9.16
CA LYS A 82 12.89 -23.70 -8.05
C LYS A 82 12.14 -23.43 -6.74
N ILE A 83 11.73 -22.19 -6.51
CA ILE A 83 10.96 -21.79 -5.33
C ILE A 83 9.57 -22.43 -5.35
N MET A 84 8.89 -22.41 -6.49
CA MET A 84 7.58 -23.05 -6.66
C MET A 84 7.65 -24.56 -6.41
N ASP A 85 8.63 -25.24 -7.01
CA ASP A 85 8.86 -26.67 -6.79
C ASP A 85 9.20 -26.99 -5.32
N LEU A 86 9.97 -26.12 -4.66
CA LEU A 86 10.26 -26.22 -3.23
C LEU A 86 8.99 -26.14 -2.39
N PHE A 87 8.14 -25.12 -2.59
CA PHE A 87 6.92 -24.96 -1.80
C PHE A 87 5.90 -26.08 -2.04
N ILE A 88 5.70 -26.51 -3.30
CA ILE A 88 4.84 -27.65 -3.62
C ILE A 88 5.32 -28.91 -2.89
N ARG A 89 6.63 -29.15 -2.85
CA ARG A 89 7.20 -30.28 -2.12
C ARG A 89 7.03 -30.13 -0.60
N LEU A 90 7.37 -28.97 -0.03
CA LEU A 90 7.28 -28.73 1.40
C LEU A 90 5.83 -28.81 1.92
N GLU A 91 4.83 -28.38 1.14
CA GLU A 91 3.41 -28.58 1.48
C GLU A 91 3.07 -30.05 1.72
N ASN A 92 3.61 -30.95 0.88
CA ASN A 92 3.40 -32.38 1.02
C ASN A 92 4.19 -32.97 2.20
N GLU A 93 5.45 -32.60 2.36
CA GLU A 93 6.32 -33.08 3.44
C GLU A 93 5.83 -32.65 4.83
N ALA A 94 5.41 -31.39 4.97
CA ALA A 94 4.88 -30.84 6.20
C ALA A 94 3.59 -31.58 6.60
N LYS A 95 2.64 -31.73 5.67
CA LYS A 95 1.38 -32.44 5.91
C LYS A 95 1.59 -33.88 6.37
N GLN A 96 2.58 -34.58 5.81
CA GLN A 96 2.93 -35.95 6.22
C GLN A 96 3.54 -36.02 7.62
N SER A 97 4.15 -34.93 8.08
CA SER A 97 4.84 -34.82 9.37
C SER A 97 4.01 -34.12 10.45
N GLY A 98 2.74 -33.79 10.16
CA GLY A 98 1.84 -33.07 11.08
C GLY A 98 2.03 -31.55 11.12
N GLY A 99 2.87 -30.99 10.25
CA GLY A 99 3.01 -29.55 10.04
C GLY A 99 2.18 -29.04 8.86
N GLN A 100 2.28 -27.75 8.56
CA GLN A 100 1.59 -27.09 7.47
C GLN A 100 2.49 -26.07 6.76
N VAL A 101 2.33 -25.98 5.44
CA VAL A 101 2.81 -24.83 4.66
C VAL A 101 1.58 -24.16 4.05
N GLU A 102 1.44 -22.85 4.27
CA GLU A 102 0.41 -22.01 3.67
C GLU A 102 1.08 -21.02 2.71
N VAL A 103 0.90 -21.22 1.41
CA VAL A 103 1.30 -20.25 0.39
C VAL A 103 0.09 -19.39 0.03
N LEU A 104 0.23 -18.08 0.23
CA LEU A 104 -0.75 -17.09 -0.20
C LEU A 104 -0.39 -16.54 -1.59
N LEU A 105 -1.40 -16.00 -2.27
CA LEU A 105 -1.20 -15.28 -3.53
C LEU A 105 -0.73 -13.86 -3.26
N GLY A 106 0.37 -13.47 -3.90
CA GLY A 106 0.74 -12.08 -4.14
C GLY A 106 0.25 -11.59 -5.49
N ASN A 107 0.61 -10.35 -5.83
CA ASN A 107 0.26 -9.83 -7.14
C ASN A 107 1.04 -10.50 -8.27
N HIS A 108 2.28 -10.94 -8.05
CA HIS A 108 3.08 -11.59 -9.08
C HIS A 108 2.56 -12.99 -9.44
N GLU A 109 2.02 -13.75 -8.46
CA GLU A 109 1.30 -15.00 -8.77
C GLU A 109 0.05 -14.73 -9.60
N ALA A 110 -0.74 -13.70 -9.24
CA ALA A 110 -1.93 -13.33 -10.00
C ALA A 110 -1.55 -12.87 -11.43
N MET A 111 -0.51 -12.05 -11.57
CA MET A 111 -0.02 -11.55 -12.85
C MET A 111 0.40 -12.69 -13.79
N ASN A 112 1.17 -13.66 -13.30
CA ASN A 112 1.56 -14.83 -14.09
C ASN A 112 0.36 -15.68 -14.54
N LEU A 113 -0.61 -15.93 -13.64
CA LEU A 113 -1.86 -16.62 -13.97
C LEU A 113 -2.72 -15.89 -15.02
N MET A 114 -2.56 -14.57 -15.13
CA MET A 114 -3.25 -13.72 -16.11
C MET A 114 -2.44 -13.47 -17.40
N SER A 115 -1.24 -14.06 -17.49
CA SER A 115 -0.26 -13.79 -18.54
C SER A 115 0.05 -12.29 -18.68
N ASP A 116 0.25 -11.64 -17.53
CA ASP A 116 0.85 -10.32 -17.41
C ASP A 116 2.30 -10.50 -16.94
N LEU A 117 3.23 -10.57 -17.89
CA LEU A 117 4.61 -11.05 -17.65
C LEU A 117 5.65 -9.92 -17.65
N ARG A 118 5.21 -8.69 -17.35
CA ARG A 118 6.05 -7.48 -17.42
C ARG A 118 7.23 -7.46 -16.44
N TYR A 119 7.26 -8.36 -15.45
CA TYR A 119 8.31 -8.44 -14.43
C TYR A 119 9.12 -9.73 -14.47
N VAL A 120 8.81 -10.65 -15.40
CA VAL A 120 9.55 -11.90 -15.58
C VAL A 120 10.93 -11.58 -16.19
N SER A 121 11.99 -12.15 -15.61
CA SER A 121 13.37 -12.01 -16.11
C SER A 121 13.66 -12.93 -17.29
N GLU A 122 14.68 -12.63 -18.08
CA GLU A 122 15.12 -13.52 -19.17
C GLU A 122 15.56 -14.89 -18.64
N GLU A 123 16.23 -14.90 -17.50
CA GLU A 123 16.67 -16.12 -16.82
C GLU A 123 15.50 -16.97 -16.33
N GLU A 124 14.41 -16.33 -15.87
CA GLU A 124 13.20 -17.04 -15.50
C GLU A 124 12.53 -17.66 -16.72
N TYR A 125 12.44 -16.96 -17.86
CA TYR A 125 11.96 -17.56 -19.11
C TYR A 125 12.80 -18.76 -19.53
N ALA A 126 14.12 -18.65 -19.44
CA ALA A 126 15.04 -19.72 -19.84
C ALA A 126 14.78 -21.04 -19.10
N ALA A 127 14.31 -20.96 -17.84
CA ALA A 127 13.94 -22.14 -17.06
C ALA A 127 12.77 -22.94 -17.66
N PHE A 128 11.98 -22.35 -18.56
CA PHE A 128 10.81 -22.97 -19.22
C PHE A 128 11.04 -23.35 -20.68
N ILE A 129 12.24 -23.16 -21.24
CA ILE A 129 12.60 -23.62 -22.59
C ILE A 129 12.24 -25.10 -22.83
N PRO A 130 12.51 -26.05 -21.90
CA PRO A 130 12.17 -27.46 -22.12
C PRO A 130 10.67 -27.74 -22.26
N ASP A 131 9.82 -26.83 -21.75
CA ASP A 131 8.37 -26.95 -21.77
C ASP A 131 7.73 -26.18 -22.95
N GLU A 132 8.54 -25.47 -23.75
CA GLU A 132 8.08 -24.68 -24.90
C GLU A 132 7.95 -25.54 -26.16
N SER A 133 6.77 -25.51 -26.78
CA SER A 133 6.52 -26.18 -28.05
C SER A 133 7.09 -25.36 -29.21
N GLU A 134 8.14 -25.89 -29.86
CA GLU A 134 8.74 -25.28 -31.06
C GLU A 134 7.71 -25.03 -32.16
N ARG A 135 6.80 -25.99 -32.39
CA ARG A 135 5.70 -25.85 -33.35
C ARG A 135 4.76 -24.70 -32.98
N TYR A 136 4.41 -24.56 -31.70
CA TYR A 136 3.52 -23.48 -31.26
C TYR A 136 4.20 -22.12 -31.42
N ARG A 137 5.46 -22.01 -30.99
CA ARG A 137 6.28 -20.81 -31.16
C ARG A 137 6.35 -20.37 -32.63
N GLN A 138 6.62 -21.32 -33.54
CA GLN A 138 6.63 -21.05 -34.98
C GLN A 138 5.28 -20.55 -35.49
N ALA A 139 4.17 -21.14 -35.05
CA ALA A 139 2.83 -20.69 -35.43
C ALA A 139 2.50 -19.27 -34.92
N ILE A 140 2.95 -18.91 -33.72
CA ILE A 140 2.77 -17.55 -33.19
C ILE A 140 3.68 -16.56 -33.93
N TYR A 141 4.88 -16.96 -34.35
CA TYR A 141 5.74 -16.13 -35.19
C TYR A 141 5.10 -15.84 -36.56
N GLU A 142 4.52 -16.85 -37.21
CA GLU A 142 3.78 -16.68 -38.47
C GLU A 142 2.56 -15.77 -38.31
N ASP A 143 1.81 -15.91 -37.21
CA ASP A 143 0.68 -15.03 -36.89
C ASP A 143 1.13 -13.60 -36.61
N TYR A 144 2.25 -13.40 -35.91
CA TYR A 144 2.86 -12.09 -35.66
C TYR A 144 3.25 -11.39 -36.97
N LEU A 145 3.93 -12.08 -37.89
CA LEU A 145 4.26 -11.53 -39.21
C LEU A 145 3.00 -11.16 -39.98
N SER A 146 2.01 -12.06 -40.02
CA SER A 146 0.76 -11.82 -40.75
C SER A 146 -0.06 -10.67 -40.17
N TYR A 147 -0.12 -10.54 -38.84
CA TYR A 147 -0.93 -9.52 -38.17
C TYR A 147 -0.30 -8.14 -38.28
N SER A 148 1.03 -8.08 -38.17
CA SER A 148 1.80 -6.84 -38.24
C SER A 148 2.18 -6.44 -39.68
N GLU A 149 1.77 -7.23 -40.68
CA GLU A 149 2.11 -7.04 -42.10
C GLU A 149 3.64 -6.96 -42.36
N LEU A 150 4.41 -7.82 -41.70
CA LEU A 150 5.87 -7.87 -41.76
C LEU A 150 6.41 -8.99 -42.66
N GLU A 151 7.60 -8.80 -43.22
CA GLU A 151 8.35 -9.85 -43.93
C GLU A 151 9.14 -10.74 -42.96
N ASP A 152 9.40 -12.01 -43.33
CA ASP A 152 10.28 -12.89 -42.55
C ASP A 152 11.75 -12.57 -42.82
N ASP A 153 12.26 -11.59 -42.07
CA ASP A 153 13.66 -11.15 -42.11
C ASP A 153 14.30 -11.14 -40.70
N GLU A 154 15.58 -10.76 -40.64
CA GLU A 154 16.33 -10.73 -39.38
C GLU A 154 15.76 -9.71 -38.38
N GLU A 155 15.22 -8.59 -38.85
CA GLU A 155 14.65 -7.54 -37.99
C GLU A 155 13.35 -8.01 -37.33
N SER A 156 12.44 -8.62 -38.11
CA SER A 156 11.20 -9.20 -37.61
C SER A 156 11.46 -10.34 -36.62
N ARG A 157 12.45 -11.21 -36.89
CA ARG A 157 12.87 -12.28 -35.97
C ARG A 157 13.38 -11.71 -34.66
N LYS A 158 14.21 -10.67 -34.72
CA LYS A 158 14.75 -9.99 -33.54
C LYS A 158 13.64 -9.35 -32.72
N ALA A 159 12.73 -8.59 -33.34
CA ALA A 159 11.60 -7.98 -32.66
C ALA A 159 10.69 -9.02 -31.98
N PHE A 160 10.46 -10.16 -32.63
CA PHE A 160 9.72 -11.26 -32.03
C PHE A 160 10.44 -11.87 -30.81
N LEU A 161 11.76 -12.04 -30.88
CA LEU A 161 12.56 -12.58 -29.77
C LEU A 161 12.61 -11.62 -28.57
N GLU A 162 12.64 -10.31 -28.82
CA GLU A 162 12.58 -9.29 -27.76
C GLU A 162 11.22 -9.29 -27.06
N MET A 163 10.13 -9.54 -27.80
CA MET A 163 8.78 -9.63 -27.24
C MET A 163 8.52 -10.98 -26.54
N TYR A 164 9.09 -12.06 -27.07
CA TYR A 164 8.92 -13.43 -26.61
C TYR A 164 10.27 -14.13 -26.47
N PRO A 165 11.00 -13.90 -25.38
CA PRO A 165 12.23 -14.64 -25.11
C PRO A 165 12.02 -16.16 -25.17
N PRO A 166 13.06 -16.97 -25.50
CA PRO A 166 12.96 -18.42 -25.46
C PRO A 166 12.43 -18.92 -24.10
N GLY A 167 11.43 -19.81 -24.14
CA GLY A 167 10.76 -20.31 -22.93
C GLY A 167 9.52 -19.49 -22.49
N TYR A 168 9.24 -18.33 -23.11
CA TYR A 168 8.03 -17.55 -22.87
C TYR A 168 6.75 -18.38 -22.96
N PHE A 169 6.56 -19.15 -24.03
CA PHE A 169 5.33 -19.93 -24.20
C PHE A 169 5.30 -21.16 -23.30
N GLY A 170 6.48 -21.68 -22.92
CA GLY A 170 6.58 -22.71 -21.89
C GLY A 170 6.12 -22.21 -20.52
N LEU A 171 6.48 -20.98 -20.15
CA LEU A 171 6.03 -20.32 -18.92
C LEU A 171 4.51 -20.09 -18.97
N VAL A 172 3.99 -19.49 -20.04
CA VAL A 172 2.54 -19.27 -20.21
C VAL A 172 1.77 -20.58 -20.09
N ALA A 173 2.25 -21.67 -20.70
CA ALA A 173 1.63 -22.98 -20.59
C ALA A 173 1.72 -23.57 -19.16
N GLY A 174 2.83 -23.35 -18.45
CA GLY A 174 3.02 -23.78 -17.07
C GLY A 174 2.07 -23.12 -16.07
N PHE A 175 1.75 -21.84 -16.30
CA PHE A 175 0.84 -21.03 -15.47
C PHE A 175 -0.61 -21.00 -15.98
N ALA A 176 -0.91 -21.58 -17.14
CA ALA A 176 -2.28 -21.77 -17.60
C ALA A 176 -3.13 -22.51 -16.54
N PRO A 177 -4.47 -22.35 -16.51
CA PRO A 177 -5.32 -22.98 -15.50
C PRO A 177 -5.20 -24.51 -15.39
N ASP A 178 -4.85 -25.17 -16.49
CA ASP A 178 -4.55 -26.60 -16.60
C ASP A 178 -3.04 -26.90 -16.67
N GLY A 179 -2.19 -25.90 -16.54
CA GLY A 179 -0.75 -26.01 -16.34
C GLY A 179 -0.39 -26.56 -14.95
N TYR A 180 0.87 -26.99 -14.78
CA TYR A 180 1.34 -27.57 -13.52
C TYR A 180 1.26 -26.57 -12.36
N TYR A 181 1.84 -25.38 -12.53
CA TYR A 181 1.83 -24.33 -11.52
C TYR A 181 0.46 -23.65 -11.42
N GLY A 182 -0.22 -23.43 -12.55
CA GLY A 182 -1.54 -22.80 -12.56
C GLY A 182 -2.58 -23.57 -11.76
N ARG A 183 -2.63 -24.90 -11.90
CA ARG A 183 -3.52 -25.76 -11.06
C ARG A 183 -3.26 -25.62 -9.57
N TRP A 184 -2.01 -25.45 -9.17
CA TRP A 184 -1.61 -25.31 -7.77
C TRP A 184 -1.94 -23.92 -7.23
N LEU A 185 -1.57 -22.87 -7.94
CA LEU A 185 -1.80 -21.48 -7.54
C LEU A 185 -3.29 -21.10 -7.49
N LEU A 186 -4.10 -21.60 -8.43
CA LEU A 186 -5.54 -21.33 -8.44
C LEU A 186 -6.32 -21.97 -7.27
N GLN A 187 -5.64 -22.72 -6.38
CA GLN A 187 -6.21 -23.23 -5.13
C GLN A 187 -5.84 -22.38 -3.91
N LYS A 188 -4.88 -21.47 -4.04
CA LYS A 188 -4.35 -20.69 -2.92
C LYS A 188 -5.33 -19.62 -2.43
N ASN A 189 -5.05 -19.11 -1.25
CA ASN A 189 -5.83 -18.07 -0.58
C ASN A 189 -5.11 -16.73 -0.76
N VAL A 190 -5.83 -15.62 -0.61
CA VAL A 190 -5.24 -14.28 -0.57
C VAL A 190 -5.06 -13.78 0.86
N LEU A 191 -5.87 -14.29 1.79
CA LEU A 191 -5.89 -13.91 3.20
C LEU A 191 -6.04 -15.17 4.06
N ARG A 192 -5.26 -15.31 5.11
CA ARG A 192 -5.47 -16.36 6.11
C ARG A 192 -5.21 -15.86 7.52
N THR A 193 -5.95 -16.40 8.48
CA THR A 193 -5.78 -16.10 9.89
C THR A 193 -5.39 -17.37 10.66
N PHE A 194 -4.31 -17.27 11.43
CA PHE A 194 -3.80 -18.31 12.32
C PHE A 194 -3.41 -17.68 13.65
N ASN A 195 -3.78 -18.29 14.78
CA ASN A 195 -3.41 -17.83 16.13
C ASN A 195 -3.60 -16.31 16.34
N SER A 196 -4.81 -15.80 16.01
CA SER A 196 -5.15 -14.37 16.10
C SER A 196 -4.24 -13.44 15.28
N ARG A 197 -3.64 -13.93 14.19
CA ARG A 197 -2.85 -13.13 13.25
C ARG A 197 -3.30 -13.38 11.83
N SER A 198 -3.50 -12.30 11.09
CA SER A 198 -3.93 -12.34 9.70
C SER A 198 -2.74 -12.05 8.79
N TYR A 199 -2.68 -12.76 7.67
CA TYR A 199 -1.60 -12.68 6.68
C TYR A 199 -2.21 -12.40 5.31
N VAL A 200 -1.74 -11.34 4.66
CA VAL A 200 -2.21 -10.90 3.33
C VAL A 200 -1.06 -10.20 2.63
N HIS A 201 -0.94 -10.36 1.32
CA HIS A 201 0.23 -9.86 0.60
C HIS A 201 0.37 -8.32 0.64
N GLY A 202 -0.63 -7.57 0.15
CA GLY A 202 -0.56 -6.10 0.12
C GLY A 202 -1.15 -5.44 1.38
N GLY A 203 -2.42 -5.71 1.66
CA GLY A 203 -3.13 -5.09 2.78
C GLY A 203 -4.64 -5.26 2.68
N ILE A 204 -5.39 -4.68 3.61
CA ILE A 204 -6.86 -4.68 3.61
C ILE A 204 -7.36 -3.24 3.49
N SER A 205 -8.06 -2.96 2.39
CA SER A 205 -8.65 -1.64 2.13
C SER A 205 -10.07 -1.53 2.67
N LYS A 206 -10.57 -0.30 2.79
CA LYS A 206 -11.98 -0.04 3.10
C LYS A 206 -12.92 -0.72 2.10
N GLN A 207 -12.58 -0.70 0.81
CA GLN A 207 -13.35 -1.33 -0.26
C GLN A 207 -13.47 -2.85 -0.06
N VAL A 208 -12.42 -3.51 0.43
CA VAL A 208 -12.47 -4.94 0.76
C VAL A 208 -13.38 -5.18 1.97
N LEU A 209 -13.31 -4.34 3.00
CA LEU A 209 -14.14 -4.47 4.21
C LEU A 209 -15.63 -4.22 3.95
N ASP A 210 -15.93 -3.31 3.03
CA ASP A 210 -17.28 -2.93 2.61
C ASP A 210 -17.96 -4.02 1.76
N LEU A 211 -17.22 -5.07 1.34
CA LEU A 211 -17.83 -6.31 0.81
C LEU A 211 -18.55 -7.12 1.89
N GLU A 212 -18.28 -6.84 3.17
CA GLU A 212 -18.90 -7.52 4.33
C GLU A 212 -18.71 -9.05 4.35
N LEU A 213 -17.68 -9.54 3.65
CA LEU A 213 -17.37 -10.97 3.58
C LEU A 213 -16.49 -11.43 4.75
N SER A 214 -16.66 -12.70 5.12
CA SER A 214 -15.72 -13.43 5.99
C SER A 214 -14.43 -13.77 5.24
N GLU A 215 -13.39 -14.21 5.96
CA GLU A 215 -12.13 -14.69 5.33
C GLU A 215 -12.40 -15.75 4.24
N ALA A 216 -13.24 -16.75 4.54
CA ALA A 216 -13.59 -17.80 3.58
C ALA A 216 -14.34 -17.24 2.36
N GLY A 217 -15.24 -16.28 2.58
CA GLY A 217 -15.99 -15.62 1.50
C GLY A 217 -15.08 -14.79 0.58
N LEU A 218 -14.14 -14.03 1.15
CA LEU A 218 -13.15 -13.27 0.39
C LEU A 218 -12.27 -14.20 -0.46
N ASN A 219 -11.71 -15.25 0.15
CA ASN A 219 -10.88 -16.21 -0.57
C ASN A 219 -11.66 -16.92 -1.69
N GLN A 220 -12.93 -17.28 -1.45
CA GLN A 220 -13.76 -17.89 -2.48
C GLN A 220 -14.02 -16.93 -3.65
N LEU A 221 -14.39 -15.68 -3.36
CA LEU A 221 -14.65 -14.66 -4.37
C LEU A 221 -13.41 -14.46 -5.24
N PHE A 222 -12.28 -14.12 -4.63
CA PHE A 222 -11.06 -13.75 -5.34
C PHE A 222 -10.42 -14.92 -6.09
N ARG A 223 -10.46 -16.13 -5.51
CA ARG A 223 -10.03 -17.34 -6.23
C ARG A 223 -10.88 -17.58 -7.48
N GLN A 224 -12.20 -17.39 -7.38
CA GLN A 224 -13.09 -17.58 -8.52
C GLN A 224 -12.87 -16.52 -9.60
N GLU A 225 -12.71 -15.25 -9.22
CA GLU A 225 -12.44 -14.15 -10.16
C GLU A 225 -11.11 -14.35 -10.90
N LEU A 226 -10.05 -14.72 -10.18
CA LEU A 226 -8.75 -15.00 -10.79
C LEU A 226 -8.81 -16.22 -11.72
N LYS A 227 -9.48 -17.30 -11.30
CA LYS A 227 -9.69 -18.48 -12.14
C LYS A 227 -10.48 -18.16 -13.39
N ASP A 228 -11.55 -17.37 -13.27
CA ASP A 228 -12.34 -16.92 -14.41
C ASP A 228 -11.47 -16.09 -15.36
N TYR A 229 -10.69 -15.13 -14.85
CA TYR A 229 -9.79 -14.34 -15.68
C TYR A 229 -8.82 -15.24 -16.45
N ALA A 230 -8.07 -16.08 -15.74
CA ALA A 230 -7.06 -16.95 -16.34
C ALA A 230 -7.66 -17.88 -17.40
N THR A 231 -8.81 -18.50 -17.10
CA THR A 231 -9.52 -19.37 -18.05
C THR A 231 -10.00 -18.61 -19.28
N LEU A 232 -10.58 -17.42 -19.07
CA LEU A 232 -11.14 -16.62 -20.16
C LEU A 232 -10.07 -16.02 -21.05
N TYR A 233 -8.90 -15.70 -20.50
CA TYR A 233 -7.74 -15.29 -21.28
C TYR A 233 -7.37 -16.35 -22.32
N HIS A 234 -7.13 -17.60 -21.90
CA HIS A 234 -6.80 -18.69 -22.82
C HIS A 234 -7.96 -19.04 -23.76
N ASP A 235 -9.19 -19.07 -23.27
CA ASP A 235 -10.38 -19.33 -24.10
C ASP A 235 -10.53 -18.34 -25.26
N LEU A 236 -10.25 -17.05 -25.00
CA LEU A 236 -10.35 -15.98 -26.00
C LEU A 236 -9.11 -15.94 -26.90
N LEU A 237 -7.94 -16.35 -26.40
CA LEU A 237 -6.74 -16.58 -27.19
C LEU A 237 -6.94 -17.71 -28.20
N ASP A 238 -7.46 -18.87 -27.76
CA ASP A 238 -7.76 -20.03 -28.61
C ASP A 238 -8.86 -19.73 -29.64
N ALA A 239 -9.77 -18.82 -29.31
CA ALA A 239 -10.76 -18.31 -30.26
C ALA A 239 -10.18 -17.34 -31.30
N GLY A 240 -8.89 -16.97 -31.20
CA GLY A 240 -8.24 -15.99 -32.07
C GLY A 240 -8.69 -14.54 -31.82
N LEU A 241 -9.33 -14.26 -30.68
CA LEU A 241 -9.77 -12.92 -30.28
C LEU A 241 -8.68 -12.20 -29.51
N PHE A 242 -8.00 -12.89 -28.61
CA PHE A 242 -6.81 -12.36 -27.96
C PHE A 242 -5.56 -12.77 -28.69
N LYS A 243 -4.51 -11.97 -28.47
CA LYS A 243 -3.16 -12.21 -28.92
C LYS A 243 -2.24 -12.09 -27.71
N HIS A 244 -1.11 -12.81 -27.72
CA HIS A 244 -0.15 -12.76 -26.63
C HIS A 244 0.37 -11.34 -26.36
N TYR A 245 0.55 -10.55 -27.41
CA TYR A 245 1.02 -9.15 -27.34
C TYR A 245 -0.05 -8.15 -26.91
N PHE A 246 -1.31 -8.55 -26.77
CA PHE A 246 -2.32 -7.63 -26.27
C PHE A 246 -2.12 -7.40 -24.78
N ASN A 247 -2.01 -6.13 -24.39
CA ASN A 247 -2.08 -5.72 -23.00
C ASN A 247 -3.53 -5.79 -22.47
N LYS A 248 -3.71 -5.62 -21.15
CA LYS A 248 -5.03 -5.69 -20.50
C LYS A 248 -6.06 -4.74 -21.13
N LEU A 249 -5.65 -3.53 -21.52
CA LEU A 249 -6.57 -2.54 -22.11
C LEU A 249 -7.04 -2.99 -23.50
N GLU A 250 -6.13 -3.48 -24.34
CA GLU A 250 -6.44 -4.00 -25.68
C GLU A 250 -7.36 -5.22 -25.60
N ARG A 251 -7.07 -6.15 -24.68
CA ARG A 251 -7.96 -7.30 -24.39
C ARG A 251 -9.38 -6.84 -24.03
N LYS A 252 -9.51 -5.81 -23.19
CA LYS A 252 -10.82 -5.21 -22.86
C LYS A 252 -11.48 -4.56 -24.08
N GLN A 253 -10.74 -3.85 -24.92
CA GLN A 253 -11.28 -3.22 -26.13
C GLN A 253 -11.83 -4.27 -27.10
N VAL A 254 -11.11 -5.38 -27.31
CA VAL A 254 -11.59 -6.49 -28.14
C VAL A 254 -12.82 -7.14 -27.54
N ALA A 255 -12.82 -7.43 -26.24
CA ALA A 255 -13.97 -8.02 -25.56
C ALA A 255 -15.22 -7.11 -25.64
N THR A 256 -15.05 -5.79 -25.48
CA THR A 256 -16.13 -4.81 -25.66
C THR A 256 -16.64 -4.78 -27.10
N ALA A 257 -15.73 -4.71 -28.08
CA ALA A 257 -16.11 -4.73 -29.49
C ALA A 257 -16.89 -6.00 -29.88
N LEU A 258 -16.52 -7.15 -29.30
CA LEU A 258 -17.26 -8.40 -29.46
C LEU A 258 -18.67 -8.33 -28.87
N VAL A 259 -18.80 -7.84 -27.63
CA VAL A 259 -20.09 -7.71 -26.94
C VAL A 259 -21.03 -6.72 -27.65
N GLU A 260 -20.47 -5.66 -28.23
CA GLU A 260 -21.20 -4.65 -29.01
C GLU A 260 -21.52 -5.10 -30.45
N GLY A 261 -21.07 -6.29 -30.87
CA GLY A 261 -21.32 -6.83 -32.22
C GLY A 261 -20.53 -6.14 -33.33
N LYS A 262 -19.43 -5.46 -33.01
CA LYS A 262 -18.54 -4.79 -33.99
C LYS A 262 -17.63 -5.78 -34.73
N ILE A 263 -17.44 -6.99 -34.21
CA ILE A 263 -16.69 -8.06 -34.86
C ILE A 263 -17.64 -8.82 -35.80
N GLN A 264 -17.30 -8.98 -37.09
CA GLN A 264 -18.21 -9.53 -38.10
C GLN A 264 -18.11 -11.06 -38.32
N SER A 265 -17.19 -11.74 -37.62
CA SER A 265 -16.97 -13.19 -37.81
C SER A 265 -18.09 -14.05 -37.20
N ARG A 266 -18.77 -14.85 -38.03
CA ARG A 266 -19.87 -15.74 -37.61
C ARG A 266 -19.43 -16.81 -36.60
N SER A 267 -18.18 -17.27 -36.64
CA SER A 267 -17.65 -18.24 -35.68
C SER A 267 -17.43 -17.63 -34.30
N LEU A 268 -17.03 -16.35 -34.26
CA LEU A 268 -16.74 -15.59 -33.03
C LEU A 268 -17.99 -14.97 -32.42
N ASN A 269 -19.01 -14.67 -33.22
CA ASN A 269 -20.28 -14.09 -32.77
C ASN A 269 -21.25 -15.11 -32.14
N LYS A 270 -20.76 -16.31 -31.79
CA LYS A 270 -21.56 -17.30 -31.07
C LYS A 270 -21.89 -16.79 -29.66
N ARG A 271 -23.13 -17.04 -29.20
CA ARG A 271 -23.62 -16.64 -27.87
C ARG A 271 -22.70 -17.08 -26.72
N SER A 272 -22.03 -18.23 -26.85
CA SER A 272 -21.07 -18.72 -25.85
C SER A 272 -19.82 -17.84 -25.75
N VAL A 273 -19.25 -17.40 -26.86
CA VAL A 273 -18.03 -16.58 -26.91
C VAL A 273 -18.34 -15.17 -26.42
N VAL A 274 -19.48 -14.58 -26.82
CA VAL A 274 -19.95 -13.29 -26.30
C VAL A 274 -20.17 -13.34 -24.78
N LYS A 275 -20.71 -14.46 -24.26
CA LYS A 275 -20.85 -14.66 -22.80
C LYS A 275 -19.48 -14.69 -22.10
N LYS A 276 -18.48 -15.35 -22.69
CA LYS A 276 -17.10 -15.37 -22.17
C LYS A 276 -16.49 -13.97 -22.15
N ALA A 277 -16.60 -13.22 -23.25
CA ALA A 277 -16.11 -11.84 -23.34
C ALA A 277 -16.78 -10.91 -22.31
N LYS A 278 -18.11 -11.04 -22.12
CA LYS A 278 -18.81 -10.29 -21.07
C LYS A 278 -18.27 -10.62 -19.67
N ARG A 279 -18.09 -11.91 -19.36
CA ARG A 279 -17.52 -12.32 -18.07
C ARG A 279 -16.08 -11.81 -17.89
N PHE A 280 -15.29 -11.82 -18.96
CA PHE A 280 -13.92 -11.29 -18.93
C PHE A 280 -13.92 -9.80 -18.55
N LEU A 281 -14.81 -8.99 -19.14
CA LEU A 281 -14.94 -7.57 -18.79
C LEU A 281 -15.30 -7.36 -17.31
N GLU A 282 -16.16 -8.20 -16.74
CA GLU A 282 -16.53 -8.14 -15.32
C GLU A 282 -15.32 -8.43 -14.41
N VAL A 283 -14.58 -9.51 -14.68
CA VAL A 283 -13.46 -9.92 -13.80
C VAL A 283 -12.17 -9.13 -14.04
N ALA A 284 -12.00 -8.55 -15.23
CA ALA A 284 -10.83 -7.72 -15.54
C ALA A 284 -10.76 -6.45 -14.68
N ASP A 285 -11.90 -5.97 -14.18
CA ASP A 285 -11.99 -4.83 -13.26
C ASP A 285 -12.35 -5.26 -11.83
N SER A 286 -12.19 -6.56 -11.50
CA SER A 286 -12.43 -7.06 -10.16
C SER A 286 -11.56 -6.34 -9.12
N LEU A 287 -12.10 -6.16 -7.92
CA LEU A 287 -11.42 -5.45 -6.83
C LEU A 287 -10.04 -6.02 -6.54
N MET A 288 -9.88 -7.36 -6.63
CA MET A 288 -8.61 -8.08 -6.45
C MET A 288 -7.48 -7.52 -7.33
N LEU A 289 -7.81 -7.07 -8.54
CA LEU A 289 -6.86 -6.66 -9.57
C LEU A 289 -6.68 -5.14 -9.63
N THR A 290 -7.23 -4.41 -8.66
CA THR A 290 -7.06 -2.95 -8.52
C THR A 290 -6.07 -2.64 -7.42
N THR A 291 -5.62 -1.39 -7.34
CA THR A 291 -4.78 -0.89 -6.24
C THR A 291 -5.46 -0.92 -4.87
N PHE A 292 -6.77 -1.20 -4.80
CA PHE A 292 -7.51 -1.40 -3.54
C PHE A 292 -7.72 -2.88 -3.21
N GLY A 293 -7.25 -3.80 -4.05
CA GLY A 293 -7.31 -5.24 -3.84
C GLY A 293 -6.30 -5.71 -2.79
N PRO A 294 -6.56 -6.86 -2.13
CA PRO A 294 -5.75 -7.29 -0.99
C PRO A 294 -4.29 -7.62 -1.33
N ILE A 295 -4.00 -7.92 -2.60
CA ILE A 295 -2.65 -8.23 -3.08
C ILE A 295 -1.93 -7.01 -3.69
N TRP A 296 -2.52 -5.81 -3.63
CA TRP A 296 -1.93 -4.58 -4.20
C TRP A 296 -1.99 -3.38 -3.26
N TYR A 297 -2.84 -3.42 -2.21
CA TYR A 297 -3.17 -2.24 -1.44
C TYR A 297 -2.01 -1.75 -0.57
N ARG A 298 -1.52 -0.54 -0.86
CA ARG A 298 -0.43 0.10 -0.10
C ARG A 298 -0.89 1.18 0.87
N GLY A 299 -2.20 1.42 0.98
CA GLY A 299 -2.72 2.46 1.88
C GLY A 299 -2.46 2.17 3.36
N ASN A 300 -2.51 0.89 3.75
CA ASN A 300 -2.10 0.44 5.09
C ASN A 300 -0.64 0.79 5.44
N ILE A 301 0.21 1.10 4.45
CA ILE A 301 1.63 1.43 4.62
C ILE A 301 1.88 2.94 4.50
N TYR A 302 1.30 3.61 3.51
CA TYR A 302 1.61 5.00 3.22
C TYR A 302 0.64 6.01 3.83
N CYS A 303 -0.61 5.63 4.06
CA CYS A 303 -1.60 6.60 4.55
C CYS A 303 -1.34 6.95 6.00
N HIS A 304 -1.66 8.21 6.33
CA HIS A 304 -1.42 8.77 7.64
C HIS A 304 -2.15 7.94 8.69
N CYS A 305 -1.51 7.66 9.82
CA CYS A 305 -2.09 6.74 10.81
C CYS A 305 -3.46 7.22 11.32
N TYR A 306 -3.67 8.54 11.38
CA TYR A 306 -4.94 9.14 11.80
C TYR A 306 -6.13 8.87 10.87
N SER A 307 -5.91 8.61 9.58
CA SER A 307 -6.98 8.18 8.68
C SER A 307 -7.08 6.65 8.63
N GLU A 308 -5.92 5.99 8.55
CA GLU A 308 -5.85 4.57 8.23
C GLU A 308 -6.15 3.63 9.41
N GLN A 309 -6.02 4.11 10.65
CA GLN A 309 -6.27 3.32 11.87
C GLN A 309 -7.65 2.66 11.86
N GLN A 310 -8.68 3.35 11.35
CA GLN A 310 -10.04 2.79 11.32
C GLN A 310 -10.12 1.55 10.42
N THR A 311 -9.43 1.57 9.29
CA THR A 311 -9.38 0.44 8.36
C THR A 311 -8.70 -0.75 9.01
N ILE A 312 -7.57 -0.52 9.69
CA ILE A 312 -6.84 -1.57 10.42
C ILE A 312 -7.71 -2.17 11.54
N ASP A 313 -8.32 -1.32 12.38
CA ASP A 313 -9.15 -1.80 13.50
C ASP A 313 -10.34 -2.63 13.00
N ARG A 314 -11.03 -2.17 11.95
CA ARG A 314 -12.12 -2.93 11.31
C ARG A 314 -11.65 -4.25 10.71
N ALA A 315 -10.46 -4.29 10.12
CA ALA A 315 -9.91 -5.52 9.56
C ALA A 315 -9.59 -6.55 10.65
N LEU A 316 -8.93 -6.10 11.72
CA LEU A 316 -8.62 -6.94 12.88
C LEU A 316 -9.89 -7.50 13.54
N GLU A 317 -10.91 -6.66 13.75
CA GLU A 317 -12.20 -7.09 14.27
C GLU A 317 -12.88 -8.09 13.32
N ARG A 318 -12.94 -7.80 12.01
CA ARG A 318 -13.61 -8.65 11.01
C ARG A 318 -13.01 -10.06 10.96
N PHE A 319 -11.70 -10.17 11.07
CA PHE A 319 -10.98 -11.44 10.95
C PHE A 319 -10.62 -12.06 12.30
N ASN A 320 -11.12 -11.51 13.41
CA ASN A 320 -10.82 -11.96 14.77
C ASN A 320 -9.31 -12.13 14.99
N SER A 321 -8.58 -11.05 14.70
CA SER A 321 -7.14 -10.99 14.68
C SER A 321 -6.66 -9.81 15.51
N GLU A 322 -5.47 -9.94 16.08
CA GLU A 322 -4.79 -8.90 16.86
C GLU A 322 -3.71 -8.19 16.05
N GLN A 323 -3.22 -8.85 14.98
CA GLN A 323 -2.13 -8.36 14.17
C GLN A 323 -2.29 -8.76 12.69
N LEU A 324 -2.05 -7.81 11.80
CA LEU A 324 -1.99 -8.01 10.36
C LEU A 324 -0.52 -8.02 9.91
N LEU A 325 -0.11 -9.02 9.14
CA LEU A 325 1.23 -9.13 8.56
C LEU A 325 1.13 -9.03 7.03
N VAL A 326 1.95 -8.15 6.45
CA VAL A 326 1.93 -7.85 5.02
C VAL A 326 3.33 -7.82 4.40
N GLY A 327 3.41 -8.05 3.09
CA GLY A 327 4.59 -7.93 2.25
C GLY A 327 4.47 -6.75 1.27
N HIS A 328 4.78 -6.99 -0.01
CA HIS A 328 4.53 -6.16 -1.20
C HIS A 328 5.30 -4.84 -1.32
N THR A 329 5.57 -4.18 -0.20
CA THR A 329 6.05 -2.80 -0.14
C THR A 329 7.38 -2.74 0.59
N PRO A 330 8.51 -2.97 -0.12
CA PRO A 330 9.82 -2.86 0.48
C PRO A 330 10.18 -1.37 0.55
N ASP A 331 10.26 -0.83 1.76
CA ASP A 331 10.68 0.56 1.95
C ASP A 331 12.21 0.70 1.91
N GLU A 332 12.70 1.95 1.93
CA GLU A 332 14.14 2.26 1.89
C GLU A 332 14.92 1.74 3.10
N SER A 333 14.25 1.49 4.23
CA SER A 333 14.93 0.94 5.41
C SER A 333 15.32 -0.52 5.21
N ARG A 334 14.63 -1.25 4.32
CA ARG A 334 14.84 -2.69 4.08
C ARG A 334 14.75 -3.55 5.35
N LEU A 335 14.05 -3.06 6.37
CA LEU A 335 13.90 -3.72 7.66
C LEU A 335 12.43 -3.94 7.97
N VAL A 336 12.14 -4.97 8.77
CA VAL A 336 10.78 -5.23 9.24
C VAL A 336 10.30 -4.05 10.09
N ARG A 337 9.09 -3.55 9.80
CA ARG A 337 8.50 -2.41 10.51
C ARG A 337 7.19 -2.76 11.20
N SER A 338 6.80 -1.95 12.18
CA SER A 338 5.50 -2.03 12.84
C SER A 338 4.77 -0.69 12.78
N ARG A 339 3.49 -0.71 12.41
CA ARG A 339 2.57 0.44 12.46
C ARG A 339 1.47 0.21 13.50
N PHE A 340 0.82 1.30 13.90
CA PHE A 340 -0.41 1.31 14.71
C PHE A 340 -0.28 0.56 16.05
N GLY A 341 0.85 0.72 16.74
CA GLY A 341 1.12 0.03 18.00
C GLY A 341 1.20 -1.50 17.84
N ASN A 342 1.99 -1.97 16.87
CA ASN A 342 2.19 -3.39 16.51
C ASN A 342 0.99 -4.11 15.90
N LYS A 343 -0.14 -3.44 15.65
CA LYS A 343 -1.29 -4.01 14.94
C LYS A 343 -1.01 -4.38 13.49
N LEU A 344 -0.03 -3.74 12.85
CA LEU A 344 0.40 -4.04 11.48
C LEU A 344 1.92 -4.26 11.45
N ILE A 345 2.38 -5.34 10.82
CA ILE A 345 3.79 -5.64 10.58
C ILE A 345 4.05 -5.65 9.08
N LEU A 346 5.05 -4.88 8.65
CA LEU A 346 5.56 -4.84 7.28
C LEU A 346 6.77 -5.77 7.20
N LEU A 347 6.68 -6.84 6.42
CA LEU A 347 7.68 -7.91 6.37
C LEU A 347 8.54 -7.90 5.10
N ASP A 348 8.15 -7.16 4.07
CA ASP A 348 8.95 -7.09 2.85
C ASP A 348 10.22 -6.25 3.08
N THR A 349 11.35 -6.95 3.17
CA THR A 349 12.68 -6.39 3.36
C THR A 349 13.52 -6.44 2.07
N GLY A 350 12.92 -6.78 0.92
CA GLY A 350 13.60 -6.90 -0.36
C GLY A 350 14.58 -8.09 -0.40
N MET A 351 14.06 -9.31 -0.24
CA MET A 351 14.87 -10.54 -0.15
C MET A 351 15.80 -10.76 -1.36
N LEU A 352 15.33 -10.44 -2.57
CA LEU A 352 16.13 -10.50 -3.80
C LEU A 352 17.19 -9.38 -3.81
N ARG A 353 18.39 -9.70 -3.35
CA ARG A 353 19.50 -8.74 -3.22
C ARG A 353 19.89 -8.08 -4.54
N SER A 354 19.93 -8.84 -5.62
CA SER A 354 20.32 -8.34 -6.95
C SER A 354 19.40 -7.23 -7.47
N HIS A 355 18.18 -7.12 -6.93
CA HIS A 355 17.21 -6.12 -7.35
C HIS A 355 16.96 -5.05 -6.28
N TYR A 356 16.75 -5.45 -5.03
CA TYR A 356 16.32 -4.53 -3.97
C TYR A 356 17.45 -4.04 -3.07
N ASN A 357 18.63 -4.70 -3.11
CA ASN A 357 19.72 -4.50 -2.17
C ASN A 357 19.25 -4.58 -0.70
N GLY A 358 18.30 -5.46 -0.43
CA GLY A 358 17.66 -5.65 0.87
C GLY A 358 18.24 -6.80 1.67
N HIS A 359 17.49 -7.24 2.68
CA HIS A 359 17.93 -8.22 3.67
C HIS A 359 17.01 -9.44 3.68
N PRO A 360 17.52 -10.66 3.45
CA PRO A 360 16.71 -11.87 3.61
C PRO A 360 16.22 -12.00 5.05
N SER A 361 14.91 -11.95 5.24
CA SER A 361 14.30 -11.91 6.57
C SER A 361 13.08 -12.82 6.69
N ALA A 362 12.72 -13.17 7.92
CA ALA A 362 11.49 -13.87 8.28
C ALA A 362 10.95 -13.35 9.61
N ILE A 363 9.67 -13.61 9.86
CA ILE A 363 9.11 -13.59 11.21
C ILE A 363 9.10 -15.01 11.77
N ILE A 364 9.55 -15.17 13.01
CA ILE A 364 9.38 -16.37 13.81
C ILE A 364 8.40 -16.03 14.93
N ILE A 365 7.30 -16.79 15.02
CA ILE A 365 6.31 -16.66 16.08
C ILE A 365 6.37 -17.94 16.91
N GLN A 366 6.80 -17.80 18.16
CA GLN A 366 6.80 -18.88 19.12
C GLN A 366 5.73 -18.58 20.17
N ASP A 367 4.67 -19.37 20.17
CA ASP A 367 3.43 -19.15 20.89
C ASP A 367 2.82 -17.77 20.54
N GLU A 368 2.98 -16.77 21.40
CA GLU A 368 2.52 -15.39 21.15
C GLU A 368 3.67 -14.43 20.81
N ASN A 369 4.93 -14.85 20.99
CA ASN A 369 6.09 -13.98 20.85
C ASN A 369 6.55 -13.91 19.39
N LEU A 370 6.47 -12.71 18.81
CA LEU A 370 6.97 -12.40 17.48
C LEU A 370 8.44 -11.97 17.55
N GLN A 371 9.29 -12.60 16.73
CA GLN A 371 10.69 -12.24 16.55
C GLN A 371 11.02 -12.08 15.07
N VAL A 372 11.87 -11.12 14.77
CA VAL A 372 12.47 -10.94 13.44
C VAL A 372 13.72 -11.82 13.36
N LEU A 373 13.84 -12.56 12.26
CA LEU A 373 15.09 -13.17 11.82
C LEU A 373 15.58 -12.36 10.62
N ASN A 374 16.68 -11.63 10.77
CA ASN A 374 17.41 -11.03 9.67
C ASN A 374 18.73 -11.78 9.49
N ILE A 375 18.99 -12.29 8.28
CA ILE A 375 20.20 -13.09 8.00
C ILE A 375 21.48 -12.25 8.11
N ASP A 376 21.43 -10.97 7.79
CA ASP A 376 22.59 -10.07 7.83
C ASP A 376 22.85 -9.49 9.23
N ASP A 377 21.79 -9.31 10.02
CA ASP A 377 21.89 -8.85 11.41
C ASP A 377 20.99 -9.67 12.34
N PRO A 378 21.48 -10.82 12.84
CA PRO A 378 20.73 -11.67 13.76
C PRO A 378 20.39 -11.02 15.11
N THR A 379 20.97 -9.86 15.43
CA THR A 379 20.67 -9.14 16.68
C THR A 379 19.40 -8.29 16.57
N ASN A 380 19.00 -7.93 15.35
CA ASN A 380 17.76 -7.22 15.07
C ASN A 380 16.57 -8.18 15.12
N THR A 381 16.03 -8.35 16.33
CA THR A 381 15.01 -9.37 16.64
C THR A 381 13.59 -8.82 16.78
N THR A 382 13.39 -7.52 16.60
CA THR A 382 12.08 -6.87 16.77
C THR A 382 11.77 -5.92 15.62
N PRO A 383 10.51 -5.82 15.17
CA PRO A 383 10.12 -4.81 14.19
C PRO A 383 10.46 -3.39 14.66
N LEU A 384 10.91 -2.53 13.75
CA LEU A 384 11.15 -1.12 14.04
C LEU A 384 9.86 -0.30 13.88
N GLU A 385 9.62 0.67 14.76
CA GLU A 385 8.46 1.54 14.62
C GLU A 385 8.51 2.34 13.32
N ASP A 386 7.40 2.35 12.60
CA ASP A 386 7.28 3.02 11.32
C ASP A 386 7.16 4.55 11.48
N PRO A 387 7.87 5.38 10.67
CA PRO A 387 7.63 6.80 10.66
C PRO A 387 6.20 7.11 10.22
N VAL A 388 5.65 8.20 10.75
CA VAL A 388 4.24 8.57 10.52
C VAL A 388 3.95 8.84 9.03
N ARG A 389 4.92 9.39 8.30
CA ARG A 389 4.80 9.75 6.88
C ARG A 389 6.05 9.28 6.11
N LYS A 390 5.83 8.66 4.94
CA LYS A 390 6.89 8.09 4.10
C LYS A 390 6.69 8.34 2.59
N PRO A 391 7.70 8.88 1.89
CA PRO A 391 8.80 9.63 2.49
C PRO A 391 8.25 10.91 3.16
N LEU A 392 9.01 11.55 4.05
CA LEU A 392 8.58 12.83 4.62
C LEU A 392 8.58 13.91 3.53
N TYR A 393 9.72 14.08 2.86
CA TYR A 393 9.90 14.93 1.68
C TYR A 393 10.26 14.07 0.46
N ALA A 394 10.19 14.64 -0.75
CA ALA A 394 10.74 13.98 -1.94
C ALA A 394 12.20 13.53 -1.68
N ASP A 395 12.62 12.42 -2.26
CA ASP A 395 13.95 11.81 -2.08
C ASP A 395 14.33 11.41 -0.64
N GLY A 396 13.38 11.34 0.29
CA GLY A 396 13.63 10.81 1.64
C GLY A 396 14.31 11.78 2.60
N TYR A 397 14.35 13.09 2.30
CA TYR A 397 14.94 14.08 3.22
C TYR A 397 14.24 14.14 4.59
N SER A 398 15.01 14.48 5.63
CA SER A 398 14.50 14.73 6.99
C SER A 398 14.55 16.22 7.35
N ASP A 399 13.88 16.60 8.45
CA ASP A 399 13.96 17.96 9.00
C ASP A 399 15.40 18.32 9.39
N GLU A 400 16.16 17.38 9.94
CA GLU A 400 17.55 17.57 10.34
C GLU A 400 18.44 17.83 9.13
N TYR A 401 18.23 17.08 8.04
CA TYR A 401 18.92 17.32 6.79
C TYR A 401 18.61 18.71 6.26
N LEU A 402 17.33 19.08 6.13
CA LEU A 402 16.93 20.38 5.59
C LEU A 402 17.45 21.54 6.43
N LYS A 403 17.41 21.41 7.76
CA LYS A 403 18.01 22.38 8.67
C LYS A 403 19.50 22.56 8.40
N SER A 404 20.26 21.46 8.40
CA SER A 404 21.70 21.50 8.14
C SER A 404 22.00 22.04 6.75
N PHE A 405 21.19 21.72 5.75
CA PHE A 405 21.34 22.23 4.39
C PHE A 405 21.17 23.75 4.37
N PHE A 406 20.05 24.28 4.86
CA PHE A 406 19.77 25.73 4.80
C PHE A 406 20.68 26.57 5.69
N GLU A 407 21.25 26.02 6.77
CA GLU A 407 22.25 26.70 7.59
C GLU A 407 23.61 26.89 6.88
N ASN A 408 23.94 26.03 5.92
CA ASN A 408 25.28 25.98 5.31
C ASN A 408 25.30 26.29 3.80
N ALA A 409 24.17 26.14 3.11
CA ALA A 409 24.07 26.36 1.67
C ALA A 409 24.08 27.87 1.32
N LYS A 410 24.56 28.18 0.11
CA LYS A 410 24.59 29.55 -0.40
C LYS A 410 23.33 29.84 -1.20
N ILE A 411 22.80 31.06 -1.06
CA ILE A 411 21.72 31.53 -1.94
C ILE A 411 22.31 31.79 -3.33
N VAL A 412 21.74 31.14 -4.35
CA VAL A 412 22.15 31.27 -5.76
C VAL A 412 21.11 31.99 -6.61
N GLU A 413 19.86 32.04 -6.18
CA GLU A 413 18.77 32.74 -6.87
C GLU A 413 17.74 33.27 -5.85
N GLN A 414 17.12 34.39 -6.21
CA GLN A 414 16.11 35.07 -5.39
C GLN A 414 15.02 35.63 -6.31
N ILE A 415 13.79 35.19 -6.10
CA ILE A 415 12.63 35.59 -6.91
C ILE A 415 11.59 36.22 -5.98
N PRO A 416 11.35 37.53 -6.05
CA PRO A 416 10.21 38.17 -5.38
C PRO A 416 8.89 37.61 -5.91
N LEU A 417 7.98 37.26 -5.02
CA LEU A 417 6.64 36.78 -5.38
C LEU A 417 5.64 37.94 -5.26
N ASP A 418 5.62 38.79 -6.30
CA ASP A 418 4.90 40.07 -6.30
C ASP A 418 3.36 39.94 -6.29
N ASP A 419 2.82 38.79 -6.68
CA ASP A 419 1.38 38.51 -6.67
C ASP A 419 0.80 38.42 -5.25
N PHE A 420 1.66 38.29 -4.23
CA PHE A 420 1.24 38.22 -2.83
C PHE A 420 1.34 39.59 -2.15
N PHE A 421 0.32 39.94 -1.36
CA PHE A 421 0.33 41.18 -0.57
C PHE A 421 1.55 41.31 0.35
N SER A 422 1.97 40.20 0.96
CA SER A 422 3.12 40.13 1.86
C SER A 422 4.48 40.11 1.13
N LYS A 423 4.48 40.02 -0.20
CA LYS A 423 5.66 39.98 -1.08
C LYS A 423 6.80 39.08 -0.57
N PRO A 424 6.54 37.80 -0.29
CA PRO A 424 7.59 36.88 0.13
C PRO A 424 8.60 36.65 -1.00
N ILE A 425 9.76 36.10 -0.67
CA ILE A 425 10.84 35.87 -1.63
C ILE A 425 11.07 34.36 -1.73
N LYS A 426 11.00 33.78 -2.93
CA LYS A 426 11.52 32.42 -3.16
C LYS A 426 13.05 32.51 -3.22
N LEU A 427 13.71 31.88 -2.26
CA LEU A 427 15.17 31.78 -2.19
C LEU A 427 15.59 30.38 -2.63
N THR A 428 16.51 30.30 -3.59
CA THR A 428 17.11 29.05 -4.03
C THR A 428 18.50 28.91 -3.41
N PHE A 429 18.72 27.82 -2.69
CA PHE A 429 19.95 27.51 -1.99
C PHE A 429 20.68 26.38 -2.69
N SER A 430 22.01 26.44 -2.73
CA SER A 430 22.85 25.42 -3.35
C SER A 430 24.11 25.15 -2.52
N ASN A 431 24.48 23.87 -2.44
CA ASN A 431 25.80 23.40 -2.04
C ASN A 431 26.42 22.57 -3.19
N ALA A 432 27.54 21.87 -2.93
CA ALA A 432 28.26 21.13 -3.98
C ALA A 432 27.42 20.05 -4.67
N ASP A 433 26.44 19.48 -3.94
CA ASP A 433 25.77 18.25 -4.36
C ASP A 433 24.26 18.45 -4.62
N HIS A 434 23.64 19.47 -4.01
CA HIS A 434 22.19 19.65 -4.02
C HIS A 434 21.75 21.12 -4.14
N GLN A 435 20.53 21.30 -4.65
CA GLN A 435 19.83 22.57 -4.72
C GLN A 435 18.41 22.41 -4.17
N HIS A 436 18.01 23.30 -3.26
CA HIS A 436 16.67 23.32 -2.67
C HIS A 436 16.15 24.75 -2.57
N SER A 437 14.85 24.95 -2.79
CA SER A 437 14.23 26.26 -2.61
C SER A 437 13.49 26.35 -1.28
N ALA A 438 13.33 27.58 -0.78
CA ALA A 438 12.47 27.89 0.35
C ALA A 438 11.81 29.26 0.15
N ILE A 439 10.60 29.43 0.69
CA ILE A 439 9.93 30.74 0.72
C ILE A 439 10.34 31.49 1.99
N PHE A 440 10.95 32.66 1.81
CA PHE A 440 11.27 33.59 2.89
C PHE A 440 10.07 34.50 3.16
N LYS A 441 9.52 34.39 4.39
CA LYS A 441 8.38 35.17 4.87
C LYS A 441 8.84 36.04 6.04
N TYR A 442 8.48 37.32 6.01
CA TYR A 442 8.90 38.31 7.02
C TYR A 442 7.81 39.31 7.41
N TYR A 443 6.66 39.29 6.74
CA TYR A 443 5.57 40.22 7.01
C TYR A 443 4.91 39.92 8.36
N ASP A 444 4.78 40.94 9.20
CA ASP A 444 4.13 40.88 10.51
C ASP A 444 3.29 42.15 10.69
N SER A 445 1.97 42.01 10.65
CA SER A 445 1.04 43.13 10.83
C SER A 445 1.07 43.72 12.24
N ASP A 446 1.51 42.93 13.23
CA ASP A 446 1.46 43.27 14.65
C ASP A 446 2.73 42.75 15.38
N PRO A 447 3.89 43.38 15.13
CA PRO A 447 5.16 42.90 15.65
C PRO A 447 5.20 42.87 17.18
N ASN A 448 5.78 41.80 17.74
CA ASN A 448 5.89 41.56 19.18
C ASN A 448 4.57 41.35 19.93
N MET A 449 3.45 41.03 19.25
CA MET A 449 2.18 40.72 19.93
C MET A 449 2.29 39.57 20.95
N GLU A 450 3.25 38.67 20.77
CA GLU A 450 3.55 37.62 21.75
C GLU A 450 4.08 38.18 23.08
N LYS A 451 4.54 39.43 23.15
CA LYS A 451 5.09 40.08 24.34
C LYS A 451 4.09 41.07 24.94
N GLY A 452 4.10 41.21 26.27
CA GLY A 452 3.31 42.23 26.96
C GLY A 452 1.80 41.96 27.00
N SER A 453 0.99 43.03 27.00
CA SER A 453 -0.47 42.96 26.97
C SER A 453 -0.99 42.80 25.55
N ILE A 454 -1.91 41.85 25.34
CA ILE A 454 -2.50 41.58 24.02
C ILE A 454 -3.82 42.33 23.81
N ASP A 455 -3.95 43.03 22.69
CA ASP A 455 -5.24 43.56 22.23
C ASP A 455 -6.05 42.43 21.58
N ARG A 456 -7.25 42.19 22.12
CA ARG A 456 -8.09 41.08 21.65
C ARG A 456 -8.62 41.26 20.24
N ARG A 457 -8.89 42.49 19.80
CA ARG A 457 -9.35 42.74 18.45
C ARG A 457 -8.23 42.47 17.45
N LEU A 458 -7.04 43.02 17.69
CA LEU A 458 -5.87 42.83 16.81
C LEU A 458 -5.47 41.35 16.72
N ALA A 459 -5.42 40.65 17.87
CA ALA A 459 -5.08 39.23 17.91
C ALA A 459 -6.05 38.32 17.13
N ASN A 460 -7.26 38.80 16.83
CA ASN A 460 -8.23 38.05 16.03
C ASN A 460 -8.20 38.39 14.53
N VAL A 461 -7.38 39.35 14.08
CA VAL A 461 -7.26 39.74 12.66
C VAL A 461 -5.83 39.77 12.13
N ALA A 462 -4.84 39.57 13.00
CA ALA A 462 -3.42 39.66 12.68
C ALA A 462 -2.99 38.68 11.57
N ASP A 463 -2.01 39.11 10.78
CA ASP A 463 -1.36 38.36 9.70
C ASP A 463 0.16 38.40 9.94
N ARG A 464 0.71 37.28 10.40
CA ARG A 464 2.07 37.23 10.98
C ARG A 464 2.84 35.99 10.54
N TYR A 465 4.03 36.19 9.98
CA TYR A 465 4.91 35.07 9.55
C TYR A 465 5.27 34.11 10.70
N VAL A 466 5.36 34.60 11.95
CA VAL A 466 5.70 33.77 13.13
C VAL A 466 4.67 32.65 13.39
N TYR A 467 3.45 32.77 12.85
CA TYR A 467 2.43 31.74 12.95
C TYR A 467 2.72 30.51 12.09
N ASP A 468 3.42 30.64 10.96
CA ASP A 468 3.90 29.46 10.20
C ASP A 468 4.90 28.65 11.03
N MET A 469 5.78 29.31 11.80
CA MET A 469 6.71 28.63 12.72
C MET A 469 5.97 27.95 13.88
N ALA A 470 4.96 28.61 14.44
CA ALA A 470 4.12 28.00 15.47
C ALA A 470 3.32 26.79 14.94
N ALA A 471 2.80 26.87 13.71
CA ALA A 471 2.10 25.78 13.06
C ALA A 471 3.02 24.58 12.79
N PHE A 472 4.22 24.83 12.25
CA PHE A 472 5.24 23.80 12.05
C PHE A 472 5.60 23.08 13.35
N LYS A 473 5.86 23.81 14.44
CA LYS A 473 6.15 23.20 15.74
C LYS A 473 4.97 22.39 16.29
N LEU A 474 3.74 22.91 16.20
CA LEU A 474 2.56 22.20 16.65
C LEU A 474 2.28 20.94 15.82
N ASP A 475 2.49 21.01 14.51
CA ASP A 475 2.41 19.87 13.59
C ASP A 475 3.34 18.72 14.04
N ARG A 476 4.60 19.03 14.39
CA ARG A 476 5.55 18.04 14.91
C ARG A 476 5.16 17.49 16.28
N ILE A 477 4.67 18.33 17.19
CA ILE A 477 4.15 17.89 18.50
C ILE A 477 2.99 16.90 18.33
N LEU A 478 2.12 17.16 17.36
CA LEU A 478 0.99 16.30 17.02
C LEU A 478 1.38 15.11 16.14
N GLY A 479 2.64 15.00 15.70
CA GLY A 479 3.09 13.96 14.78
C GLY A 479 2.30 13.94 13.48
N LEU A 480 1.89 15.10 12.95
CA LEU A 480 1.16 15.21 11.69
C LEU A 480 2.08 15.14 10.48
N TYR A 481 3.22 15.84 10.55
CA TYR A 481 4.18 15.93 9.45
C TYR A 481 3.57 16.43 8.14
N MET A 482 2.58 17.33 8.23
CA MET A 482 1.86 17.91 7.08
C MET A 482 2.26 19.36 6.80
N VAL A 483 2.89 20.07 7.75
CA VAL A 483 3.48 21.40 7.52
C VAL A 483 4.91 21.25 7.00
N PRO A 484 5.30 21.90 5.87
CA PRO A 484 6.66 21.86 5.36
C PRO A 484 7.69 22.39 6.38
N PHE A 485 8.93 21.94 6.26
CA PHE A 485 10.01 22.30 7.17
C PHE A 485 10.12 23.81 7.27
N THR A 486 10.12 24.35 8.49
CA THR A 486 10.13 25.79 8.73
C THR A 486 11.17 26.12 9.79
N MET A 487 12.00 27.13 9.53
CA MET A 487 12.99 27.62 10.49
C MET A 487 13.12 29.13 10.47
N GLU A 488 13.59 29.69 11.60
CA GLU A 488 13.97 31.11 11.67
C GLU A 488 15.14 31.39 10.72
N TYR A 489 15.09 32.53 10.05
CA TYR A 489 16.14 32.91 9.10
C TYR A 489 16.29 34.43 9.04
N THR A 490 17.51 34.89 8.77
CA THR A 490 17.79 36.31 8.53
C THR A 490 18.34 36.48 7.13
N HIS A 491 17.63 37.24 6.31
CA HIS A 491 18.01 37.52 4.93
C HIS A 491 18.22 39.03 4.75
N ASN A 492 19.41 39.44 4.30
CA ASN A 492 19.78 40.85 4.13
C ASN A 492 19.50 41.73 5.37
N GLY A 493 19.74 41.20 6.57
CA GLY A 493 19.49 41.88 7.85
C GLY A 493 18.03 41.90 8.32
N GLN A 494 17.10 41.41 7.49
CA GLN A 494 15.69 41.27 7.85
C GLN A 494 15.43 39.90 8.48
N LYS A 495 14.80 39.91 9.66
CA LYS A 495 14.37 38.69 10.35
C LYS A 495 13.07 38.18 9.74
N GLY A 496 12.97 36.86 9.62
CA GLY A 496 11.79 36.17 9.15
C GLY A 496 11.91 34.67 9.40
N ILE A 497 11.22 33.91 8.56
CA ILE A 497 11.36 32.45 8.48
C ILE A 497 11.64 32.06 7.04
N ILE A 498 12.26 30.90 6.85
CA ILE A 498 12.17 30.15 5.59
C ILE A 498 11.29 28.93 5.81
N GLN A 499 10.44 28.63 4.84
CA GLN A 499 9.65 27.41 4.77
C GLN A 499 10.01 26.66 3.48
N TYR A 500 10.29 25.36 3.60
CA TYR A 500 10.72 24.53 2.47
C TYR A 500 9.73 24.58 1.32
N TRP A 501 10.23 24.78 0.11
CA TRP A 501 9.42 24.81 -1.10
C TRP A 501 9.21 23.38 -1.61
N VAL A 502 7.96 22.93 -1.64
CA VAL A 502 7.63 21.59 -2.15
C VAL A 502 7.66 21.63 -3.68
N GLU A 503 8.77 21.22 -4.29
CA GLU A 503 9.05 21.42 -5.73
C GLU A 503 8.06 20.68 -6.66
N ASP A 504 7.77 19.40 -6.42
CA ASP A 504 6.83 18.62 -7.26
C ASP A 504 5.42 18.57 -6.67
N SER A 505 4.74 19.73 -6.71
CA SER A 505 3.42 19.89 -6.13
C SER A 505 2.43 20.63 -7.03
N ILE A 506 1.14 20.50 -6.69
CA ILE A 506 0.01 21.16 -7.36
C ILE A 506 -1.01 21.63 -6.32
N SER A 507 -1.52 22.84 -6.47
CA SER A 507 -2.59 23.34 -5.58
C SER A 507 -3.94 22.71 -5.93
N ARG A 508 -4.88 22.71 -4.98
CA ARG A 508 -6.24 22.25 -5.25
C ARG A 508 -6.93 23.09 -6.33
N THR A 509 -6.63 24.39 -6.40
CA THR A 509 -7.13 25.28 -7.47
C THR A 509 -6.67 24.77 -8.84
N GLU A 510 -5.36 24.57 -9.01
CA GLU A 510 -4.79 24.10 -10.28
C GLU A 510 -5.32 22.70 -10.65
N MET A 511 -5.49 21.80 -9.69
CA MET A 511 -6.10 20.49 -9.95
C MET A 511 -7.51 20.61 -10.53
N ILE A 512 -8.33 21.54 -10.01
CA ILE A 512 -9.70 21.78 -10.49
C ILE A 512 -9.65 22.39 -11.89
N GLU A 513 -8.83 23.43 -12.10
CA GLU A 513 -8.70 24.13 -13.39
C GLU A 513 -8.19 23.21 -14.50
N GLN A 514 -7.26 22.31 -14.18
CA GLN A 514 -6.64 21.38 -15.13
C GLN A 514 -7.37 20.04 -15.23
N ASN A 515 -8.41 19.80 -14.41
CA ASN A 515 -9.08 18.50 -14.25
C ASN A 515 -8.09 17.35 -13.94
N THR A 516 -7.05 17.66 -13.16
CA THR A 516 -5.99 16.71 -12.81
C THR A 516 -6.46 15.78 -11.70
N LYS A 517 -6.35 14.47 -11.94
CA LYS A 517 -6.51 13.43 -10.92
C LYS A 517 -5.13 12.94 -10.50
N LEU A 518 -4.85 13.03 -9.21
CA LEU A 518 -3.60 12.49 -8.66
C LEU A 518 -3.74 10.99 -8.42
N TYR A 519 -2.67 10.26 -8.71
CA TYR A 519 -2.51 8.93 -8.19
C TYR A 519 -2.21 9.03 -6.69
N SER A 520 -3.00 8.35 -5.87
CA SER A 520 -2.70 8.20 -4.44
C SER A 520 -3.32 6.92 -3.92
N PHE A 521 -2.61 6.27 -3.01
CA PHE A 521 -3.15 5.17 -2.21
C PHE A 521 -4.12 5.67 -1.13
N CYS A 522 -4.09 6.98 -0.84
CA CYS A 522 -4.77 7.60 0.27
C CYS A 522 -5.95 8.43 -0.19
N SER A 523 -7.00 8.45 0.62
CA SER A 523 -8.16 9.28 0.36
C SER A 523 -7.80 10.74 0.55
N ILE A 524 -8.04 11.54 -0.50
CA ILE A 524 -7.93 13.00 -0.42
C ILE A 524 -8.80 13.51 0.72
N ASN A 525 -10.06 13.07 0.80
CA ASN A 525 -11.02 13.51 1.81
C ASN A 525 -10.54 13.24 3.24
N GLU A 526 -9.90 12.10 3.49
CA GLU A 526 -9.41 11.74 4.83
C GLU A 526 -8.18 12.58 5.23
N SER A 527 -7.26 12.84 4.29
CA SER A 527 -6.13 13.74 4.53
C SER A 527 -6.62 15.17 4.80
N GLU A 528 -7.65 15.56 4.08
CA GLU A 528 -8.34 16.82 4.23
C GLU A 528 -9.14 16.91 5.54
N ASP A 529 -9.65 15.81 6.10
CA ASP A 529 -10.30 15.78 7.43
C ASP A 529 -9.28 16.02 8.55
N ILE A 530 -8.08 15.46 8.42
CA ILE A 530 -6.96 15.71 9.35
C ILE A 530 -6.58 17.20 9.31
N MET A 531 -6.46 17.78 8.10
CA MET A 531 -6.24 19.21 7.92
C MET A 531 -7.31 20.04 8.64
N HIS A 532 -8.59 19.73 8.45
CA HIS A 532 -9.69 20.48 9.06
C HIS A 532 -9.58 20.48 10.59
N ILE A 533 -9.27 19.33 11.20
CA ILE A 533 -9.08 19.24 12.65
C ILE A 533 -7.88 20.08 13.11
N PHE A 534 -6.78 20.08 12.36
CA PHE A 534 -5.62 20.92 12.65
C PHE A 534 -5.94 22.42 12.51
N ASP A 535 -6.64 22.80 11.43
CA ASP A 535 -7.07 24.18 11.18
C ASP A 535 -8.08 24.66 12.24
N TRP A 536 -8.96 23.79 12.76
CA TRP A 536 -9.79 24.05 13.93
C TRP A 536 -8.95 24.35 15.17
N LEU A 537 -7.89 23.59 15.40
CA LEU A 537 -7.03 23.73 16.57
C LEU A 537 -6.27 25.06 16.54
N ILE A 538 -5.69 25.42 15.40
CA ILE A 538 -4.96 26.68 15.23
C ILE A 538 -5.89 27.87 14.93
N PHE A 539 -7.16 27.64 14.61
CA PHE A 539 -8.10 28.65 14.12
C PHE A 539 -7.55 29.33 12.86
N ASN A 540 -7.34 28.53 11.82
CA ASN A 540 -6.94 29.03 10.50
C ASN A 540 -8.18 29.42 9.70
N GLU A 541 -8.42 30.71 9.51
CA GLU A 541 -9.58 31.23 8.77
C GLU A 541 -9.32 31.36 7.27
N ASP A 542 -8.10 31.11 6.82
CA ASP A 542 -7.67 31.40 5.46
C ASP A 542 -7.48 30.13 4.61
N ARG A 543 -7.83 28.95 5.12
CA ARG A 543 -7.73 27.70 4.35
C ARG A 543 -8.67 27.75 3.13
N ASN A 544 -8.09 27.67 1.93
CA ASN A 544 -8.79 27.76 0.65
C ASN A 544 -8.19 26.77 -0.38
N THR A 545 -8.65 26.77 -1.63
CA THR A 545 -8.12 25.85 -2.68
C THR A 545 -6.68 26.18 -3.10
N GLY A 546 -6.23 27.43 -2.96
CA GLY A 546 -4.88 27.86 -3.35
C GLY A 546 -3.80 27.43 -2.37
N ASN A 547 -4.12 27.31 -1.08
CA ASN A 547 -3.16 26.89 -0.04
C ASN A 547 -3.37 25.45 0.45
N ARG A 548 -4.04 24.62 -0.35
CA ARG A 548 -4.05 23.15 -0.23
C ARG A 548 -3.14 22.58 -1.30
N LEU A 549 -1.92 22.20 -0.89
CA LEU A 549 -0.87 21.80 -1.80
C LEU A 549 -0.71 20.29 -1.78
N TYR A 550 -0.73 19.64 -2.94
CA TYR A 550 -0.60 18.18 -3.05
C TYR A 550 0.68 17.83 -3.79
N SER A 551 1.44 16.88 -3.25
CA SER A 551 2.58 16.28 -3.97
C SER A 551 2.07 15.48 -5.17
N LYS A 552 2.66 15.67 -6.35
CA LYS A 552 2.16 15.03 -7.59
C LYS A 552 2.49 13.55 -7.68
N ASP A 553 3.59 13.13 -7.07
CA ASP A 553 4.12 11.76 -7.06
C ASP A 553 3.29 10.80 -6.20
N ASN A 554 2.85 11.24 -5.02
CA ASN A 554 2.19 10.37 -4.02
C ASN A 554 0.81 10.89 -3.57
N GLY A 555 0.42 12.11 -3.98
CA GLY A 555 -0.86 12.72 -3.64
C GLY A 555 -0.98 13.18 -2.18
N PHE A 556 0.11 13.26 -1.43
CA PHE A 556 0.05 13.72 -0.04
C PHE A 556 -0.23 15.22 0.06
N LEU A 557 -1.08 15.58 1.02
CA LEU A 557 -1.44 16.95 1.33
C LEU A 557 -0.37 17.63 2.21
N TRP A 558 0.04 18.82 1.81
CA TRP A 558 0.86 19.77 2.54
C TRP A 558 0.04 20.99 2.95
N LEU A 559 0.18 21.36 4.21
CA LEU A 559 -0.47 22.52 4.81
C LEU A 559 0.50 23.68 4.74
N ILE A 560 0.14 24.68 3.96
CA ILE A 560 0.90 25.94 3.85
C ILE A 560 0.01 27.11 4.27
N ASP A 561 0.65 28.26 4.46
CA ASP A 561 -0.03 29.54 4.67
C ASP A 561 -0.84 29.63 5.96
N HIS A 562 -0.14 29.68 7.10
CA HIS A 562 -0.76 29.76 8.43
C HIS A 562 -0.70 31.17 9.04
N THR A 563 -0.31 32.19 8.28
CA THR A 563 -0.06 33.54 8.81
C THR A 563 -1.32 34.20 9.40
N ARG A 564 -2.52 33.72 9.01
CA ARG A 564 -3.83 34.14 9.52
C ARG A 564 -4.45 33.11 10.48
N SER A 565 -3.63 32.58 11.39
CA SER A 565 -4.04 31.61 12.41
C SER A 565 -3.92 32.13 13.86
N PHE A 566 -4.00 31.23 14.82
CA PHE A 566 -3.79 31.39 16.26
C PHE A 566 -4.64 32.48 16.93
N ARG A 567 -5.90 32.60 16.53
CA ARG A 567 -6.85 33.56 17.11
C ARG A 567 -7.08 33.31 18.60
N MET A 568 -7.53 34.34 19.33
CA MET A 568 -7.94 34.20 20.74
C MET A 568 -9.41 33.79 20.91
N SER A 569 -10.13 33.57 19.82
CA SER A 569 -11.44 32.93 19.86
C SER A 569 -11.29 31.47 20.27
N SER A 570 -12.07 31.04 21.27
CA SER A 570 -12.15 29.62 21.61
C SER A 570 -13.16 28.85 20.74
N LYS A 571 -13.87 29.51 19.81
CA LYS A 571 -14.80 28.82 18.90
C LYS A 571 -14.02 27.95 17.92
N LEU A 572 -14.69 26.96 17.34
CA LEU A 572 -14.19 26.28 16.15
C LEU A 572 -14.62 27.13 14.93
N PRO A 573 -13.70 27.50 14.02
CA PRO A 573 -14.08 28.22 12.81
C PRO A 573 -14.96 27.34 11.91
N GLU A 574 -15.83 28.00 11.14
CA GLU A 574 -16.67 27.35 10.13
C GLU A 574 -15.93 27.29 8.80
N TYR A 575 -16.13 26.20 8.05
CA TYR A 575 -15.60 26.04 6.70
C TYR A 575 -16.74 25.68 5.75
N GLU A 576 -16.57 25.97 4.46
CA GLU A 576 -17.55 25.60 3.43
C GLU A 576 -17.69 24.08 3.27
N ARG A 577 -16.62 23.34 3.56
CA ARG A 577 -16.65 21.87 3.53
C ARG A 577 -17.42 21.30 4.71
N GLN A 578 -17.92 20.08 4.53
CA GLN A 578 -18.51 19.32 5.62
C GLN A 578 -17.48 19.07 6.74
N SER A 579 -17.93 19.20 7.98
CA SER A 579 -17.10 18.90 9.15
C SER A 579 -16.71 17.42 9.18
N PRO A 580 -15.49 17.08 9.64
CA PRO A 580 -15.06 15.69 9.78
C PRO A 580 -16.00 14.94 10.71
N THR A 581 -16.27 13.68 10.39
CA THR A 581 -17.20 12.83 11.17
C THR A 581 -16.49 11.81 12.05
N TYR A 582 -15.17 11.70 11.90
CA TYR A 582 -14.36 10.72 12.61
C TYR A 582 -13.08 11.37 13.15
N LEU A 583 -12.73 11.00 14.38
CA LEU A 583 -11.46 11.31 15.02
C LEU A 583 -10.87 9.99 15.53
N SER A 584 -9.78 9.53 14.89
CA SER A 584 -9.18 8.26 15.25
C SER A 584 -8.70 8.22 16.70
N PRO A 585 -8.68 7.03 17.34
CA PRO A 585 -8.21 6.89 18.71
C PRO A 585 -6.81 7.48 18.92
N VAL A 586 -5.89 7.26 17.97
CA VAL A 586 -4.51 7.77 18.05
C VAL A 586 -4.48 9.30 17.94
N PHE A 587 -5.26 9.91 17.03
CA PHE A 587 -5.30 11.37 16.92
C PHE A 587 -5.96 11.99 18.16
N ARG A 588 -7.01 11.36 18.69
CA ARG A 588 -7.65 11.77 19.94
C ARG A 588 -6.66 11.76 21.11
N GLU A 589 -5.88 10.69 21.26
CA GLU A 589 -4.87 10.57 22.29
C GLU A 589 -3.81 11.67 22.15
N LYS A 590 -3.33 11.92 20.93
CA LYS A 590 -2.34 12.96 20.64
C LYS A 590 -2.88 14.37 20.94
N LEU A 591 -4.12 14.67 20.58
CA LEU A 591 -4.79 15.92 20.95
C LEU A 591 -4.95 16.05 22.47
N ALA A 592 -5.37 14.98 23.15
CA ALA A 592 -5.53 14.96 24.61
C ALA A 592 -4.19 15.14 25.35
N SER A 593 -3.10 14.67 24.76
CA SER A 593 -1.75 14.78 25.34
C SER A 593 -1.20 16.21 25.40
N LEU A 594 -1.75 17.16 24.61
CA LEU A 594 -1.28 18.54 24.61
C LEU A 594 -1.44 19.19 26.00
N THR A 595 -0.34 19.62 26.61
CA THR A 595 -0.41 20.31 27.90
C THR A 595 -0.09 21.79 27.76
N ARG A 596 -0.61 22.60 28.68
CA ARG A 596 -0.23 24.02 28.78
C ARG A 596 1.28 24.17 28.93
N GLN A 597 1.93 23.33 29.73
CA GLN A 597 3.37 23.39 29.94
C GLN A 597 4.15 23.15 28.64
N GLN A 598 3.81 22.09 27.91
CA GLN A 598 4.46 21.76 26.63
C GLN A 598 4.27 22.86 25.59
N LEU A 599 3.03 23.34 25.41
CA LEU A 599 2.75 24.39 24.43
C LEU A 599 3.40 25.73 24.82
N MET A 600 3.49 26.05 26.11
CA MET A 600 4.23 27.22 26.55
C MET A 600 5.74 27.06 26.32
N ALA A 601 6.31 25.88 26.48
CA ALA A 601 7.72 25.65 26.18
C ALA A 601 8.02 25.85 24.68
N GLU A 602 7.18 25.29 23.81
CA GLU A 602 7.45 25.26 22.37
C GLU A 602 6.96 26.50 21.60
N LEU A 603 5.82 27.08 21.99
CA LEU A 603 5.13 28.10 21.18
C LEU A 603 5.20 29.51 21.77
N ARG A 604 5.67 29.69 23.02
CA ARG A 604 5.69 31.01 23.69
C ARG A 604 6.57 32.04 22.99
N ALA A 605 7.59 31.60 22.25
CA ALA A 605 8.43 32.47 21.44
C ALA A 605 7.67 33.14 20.29
N TYR A 606 6.54 32.57 19.86
CA TYR A 606 5.77 32.99 18.68
C TYR A 606 4.35 33.43 19.02
N LEU A 607 3.78 32.90 20.11
CA LEU A 607 2.40 33.11 20.52
C LEU A 607 2.30 33.72 21.92
N HIS A 608 1.32 34.60 22.10
CA HIS A 608 0.95 35.12 23.41
C HIS A 608 0.32 34.02 24.28
N PRO A 609 0.51 34.02 25.62
CA PRO A 609 -0.06 33.02 26.51
C PRO A 609 -1.58 32.81 26.36
N GLN A 610 -2.34 33.87 26.08
CA GLN A 610 -3.79 33.79 25.86
C GLN A 610 -4.16 33.08 24.55
N GLN A 611 -3.34 33.18 23.49
CA GLN A 611 -3.54 32.41 22.26
C GLN A 611 -3.32 30.92 22.53
N ILE A 612 -2.29 30.57 23.32
CA ILE A 612 -2.03 29.18 23.73
C ILE A 612 -3.19 28.61 24.56
N LEU A 613 -3.74 29.40 25.50
CA LEU A 613 -4.93 29.00 26.26
C LEU A 613 -6.18 28.81 25.37
N SER A 614 -6.33 29.65 24.34
CA SER A 614 -7.43 29.54 23.37
C SER A 614 -7.30 28.29 22.51
N LEU A 615 -6.08 27.94 22.09
CA LEU A 615 -5.77 26.68 21.42
C LEU A 615 -6.16 25.47 22.28
N LEU A 616 -5.79 25.46 23.57
CA LEU A 616 -6.20 24.37 24.48
C LEU A 616 -7.72 24.29 24.64
N SER A 617 -8.41 25.43 24.72
CA SER A 617 -9.88 25.45 24.76
C SER A 617 -10.51 24.88 23.48
N ARG A 618 -9.90 25.13 22.31
CA ARG A 618 -10.34 24.53 21.04
C ARG A 618 -10.05 23.04 21.00
N ARG A 619 -8.87 22.59 21.46
CA ARG A 619 -8.56 21.16 21.65
C ARG A 619 -9.64 20.45 22.46
N ASP A 620 -10.05 21.02 23.60
CA ASP A 620 -11.09 20.41 24.45
C ASP A 620 -12.46 20.36 23.74
N LYS A 621 -12.79 21.37 22.95
CA LYS A 621 -14.02 21.39 22.13
C LYS A 621 -13.98 20.38 20.98
N ILE A 622 -12.84 20.20 20.32
CA ILE A 622 -12.65 19.16 19.30
C ILE A 622 -12.87 17.79 19.94
N LEU A 623 -12.23 17.51 21.08
CA LEU A 623 -12.41 16.24 21.78
C LEU A 623 -13.88 15.98 22.14
N LYS A 624 -14.59 17.01 22.61
CA LYS A 624 -16.02 16.96 22.92
C LYS A 624 -16.91 16.82 21.69
N TYR A 625 -16.52 17.37 20.55
CA TYR A 625 -17.29 17.28 19.30
C TYR A 625 -17.41 15.82 18.81
N PHE A 626 -16.37 15.02 19.03
CA PHE A 626 -16.32 13.60 18.66
C PHE A 626 -16.66 12.64 19.82
N GLN A 627 -17.21 13.13 20.92
CA GLN A 627 -17.79 12.29 21.99
C GLN A 627 -19.27 12.09 21.71
#